data_AF-A0A835ZCC5-F1
#
_entry.id   AF-A0A835ZCC5-F1
#
_cell.length_a   1.000
_cell.length_b   1.000
_cell.length_c   1.000
_cell.angle_alpha   90.00
_cell.angle_beta   90.00
_cell.angle_gamma   90.00
#
_symmetry.space_group_name_H-M   'P 1'
#
loop_
_entity.id
_entity.type
_entity.pdbx_description
1 polymer ?
#
loop_
_entity_poly.entity_id
_entity_poly.type
_entity_poly.pdbx_seq_one_letter_code
_entity_poly.pdbx_strand_id
1 'polypeptide(L)'
;MHPPLFKPHPMCQEMVEQLVKCHDENPYGKFLGACNEAKTALDKCFRQEKIARYKANMESAKAMDEKRRQRTAERQALEAAAAGLPDQLPQQ
;
A
#
# COMPACT_ATOMS: atom_id res chain seq x y z
N MET A 1 -1.09 -18.71 6.54
CA MET A 1 -2.30 -18.12 5.93
C MET A 1 -1.80 -17.12 4.91
N HIS A 2 -1.91 -17.43 3.61
CA HIS A 2 -1.43 -16.54 2.55
C HIS A 2 -2.53 -15.52 2.18
N PRO A 3 -2.18 -14.28 1.81
CA PRO A 3 -3.12 -13.34 1.20
C PRO A 3 -3.79 -13.89 -0.08
N PRO A 4 -4.91 -13.29 -0.53
CA PRO A 4 -5.66 -13.78 -1.67
C PRO A 4 -4.87 -13.68 -2.98
N LEU A 5 -4.83 -14.77 -3.76
CA LEU A 5 -4.02 -14.89 -4.98
C LEU A 5 -4.61 -14.19 -6.22
N PHE A 6 -5.85 -13.68 -6.13
CA PHE A 6 -6.52 -13.01 -7.26
C PHE A 6 -5.97 -11.62 -7.56
N LYS A 7 -5.12 -11.08 -6.67
CA LYS A 7 -4.49 -9.77 -6.87
C LYS A 7 -3.11 -9.95 -7.49
N PRO A 8 -2.63 -8.98 -8.28
CA PRO A 8 -1.28 -9.02 -8.81
C PRO A 8 -0.24 -8.96 -7.68
N HIS A 9 0.68 -9.92 -7.71
CA HIS A 9 1.80 -10.06 -6.79
C HIS A 9 3.13 -10.01 -7.58
N PRO A 10 3.58 -8.82 -8.02
CA PRO A 10 4.71 -8.68 -8.92
C PRO A 10 6.00 -9.31 -8.41
N MET A 11 6.19 -9.44 -7.09
CA MET A 11 7.37 -10.10 -6.51
C MET A 11 7.23 -11.61 -6.37
N CYS A 12 6.02 -12.15 -6.35
CA CYS A 12 5.74 -13.52 -5.93
C CYS A 12 4.97 -14.33 -6.98
N GLN A 13 4.82 -13.79 -8.20
CA GLN A 13 4.03 -14.38 -9.28
C GLN A 13 4.45 -15.83 -9.57
N GLU A 14 5.76 -16.10 -9.64
CA GLU A 14 6.29 -17.44 -9.88
C GLU A 14 5.87 -18.44 -8.78
N MET A 15 5.92 -18.03 -7.51
CA MET A 15 5.52 -18.89 -6.38
C MET A 15 4.00 -19.12 -6.34
N VAL A 16 3.21 -18.15 -6.81
CA VAL A 16 1.76 -18.32 -6.99
C VAL A 16 1.49 -19.38 -8.05
N GLU A 17 2.17 -19.30 -9.20
CA GLU A 17 2.02 -20.27 -10.29
C GLU A 17 2.43 -21.68 -9.86
N GLN A 18 3.51 -21.83 -9.09
CA GLN A 18 3.93 -23.12 -8.53
C GLN A 18 2.87 -23.71 -7.59
N LEU A 19 2.26 -22.89 -6.72
CA LEU A 19 1.23 -23.37 -5.81
C LEU A 19 -0.06 -23.75 -6.55
N VAL A 20 -0.48 -22.95 -7.53
CA VAL A 20 -1.64 -23.23 -8.38
C VAL A 20 -1.43 -24.54 -9.14
N LYS A 21 -0.27 -24.69 -9.79
CA LYS A 21 0.09 -25.94 -10.49
C LYS A 21 0.04 -27.15 -9.56
N CYS A 22 0.59 -27.04 -8.34
CA CYS A 22 0.53 -28.14 -7.38
C CYS A 22 -0.92 -28.51 -6.99
N HIS A 23 -1.79 -27.51 -6.82
CA HIS A 23 -3.20 -27.75 -6.53
C HIS A 23 -3.96 -28.38 -7.72
N ASP A 24 -3.61 -28.02 -8.95
CA ASP A 24 -4.21 -28.58 -10.17
C ASP A 24 -3.78 -30.04 -10.39
N GLU A 25 -2.50 -30.35 -10.14
CA GLU A 25 -1.95 -31.71 -10.22
C GLU A 25 -2.44 -32.60 -9.05
N ASN A 26 -2.74 -32.01 -7.89
CA ASN A 26 -3.08 -32.73 -6.66
C ASN A 26 -4.41 -32.23 -6.03
N PRO A 27 -5.56 -32.40 -6.71
CA PRO A 27 -6.83 -31.83 -6.26
C PRO A 27 -7.28 -32.35 -4.89
N TYR A 28 -6.97 -33.60 -4.56
CA TYR A 28 -7.20 -34.18 -3.23
C TYR A 28 -5.98 -34.04 -2.30
N GLY A 29 -4.76 -34.11 -2.86
CA GLY A 29 -3.50 -34.02 -2.11
C GLY A 29 -3.26 -32.66 -1.46
N LYS A 30 -3.87 -31.59 -1.98
CA LYS A 30 -3.82 -30.25 -1.34
C LYS A 30 -4.36 -30.24 0.09
N PHE A 31 -5.36 -31.07 0.39
CA PHE A 31 -5.94 -31.17 1.73
C PHE A 31 -5.11 -32.05 2.67
N LEU A 32 -4.28 -32.93 2.11
CA LEU A 32 -3.36 -33.81 2.84
C LEU A 32 -1.96 -33.21 3.01
N GLY A 33 -1.74 -31.98 2.55
CA GLY A 33 -0.48 -31.25 2.72
C GLY A 33 0.58 -31.50 1.65
N ALA A 34 0.23 -32.12 0.51
CA ALA A 34 1.16 -32.39 -0.59
C ALA A 34 1.84 -31.12 -1.17
N CYS A 35 1.20 -29.96 -1.01
CA CYS A 35 1.68 -28.66 -1.52
C CYS A 35 2.28 -27.76 -0.43
N ASN A 36 2.64 -28.29 0.74
CA ASN A 36 3.09 -27.49 1.88
C ASN A 36 4.42 -26.75 1.64
N GLU A 37 5.34 -27.31 0.86
CA GLU A 37 6.61 -26.65 0.51
C GLU A 37 6.38 -25.42 -0.37
N ALA A 38 5.65 -25.59 -1.48
CA ALA A 38 5.26 -24.49 -2.36
C ALA A 38 4.50 -23.39 -1.59
N LYS A 39 3.57 -23.80 -0.71
CA LYS A 39 2.83 -22.87 0.16
C LYS A 39 3.77 -22.12 1.11
N THR A 40 4.75 -22.79 1.70
CA THR A 40 5.72 -22.17 2.63
C THR A 40 6.63 -21.18 1.91
N ALA A 41 7.06 -21.50 0.70
CA ALA A 41 7.82 -20.57 -0.15
C ALA A 41 7.00 -19.31 -0.48
N LEU A 42 5.73 -19.49 -0.86
CA LEU A 42 4.81 -18.40 -1.14
C LEU A 42 4.57 -17.51 0.09
N ASP A 43 4.30 -18.12 1.25
CA ASP A 43 4.10 -17.40 2.52
C ASP A 43 5.34 -16.52 2.87
N LYS A 44 6.55 -17.02 2.63
CA LYS A 44 7.80 -16.24 2.81
C LYS A 44 7.88 -15.06 1.84
N CYS A 45 7.58 -15.29 0.56
CA CYS A 45 7.62 -14.24 -0.44
C CYS A 45 6.61 -13.13 -0.13
N PHE A 46 5.37 -13.47 0.22
CA PHE A 46 4.35 -12.50 0.59
C PHE A 46 4.71 -11.67 1.82
N ARG A 47 5.45 -12.26 2.77
CA ARG A 47 5.97 -11.50 3.90
C ARG A 47 7.00 -10.46 3.46
N GLN A 48 7.88 -10.81 2.52
CA GLN A 48 8.86 -9.87 1.96
C GLN A 48 8.17 -8.77 1.13
N GLU A 49 7.22 -9.14 0.28
CA GLU A 49 6.46 -8.18 -0.53
C GLU A 49 5.69 -7.20 0.37
N LYS A 50 5.08 -7.69 1.46
CA LYS A 50 4.42 -6.83 2.45
C LYS A 50 5.38 -5.82 3.08
N ILE A 51 6.59 -6.24 3.44
CA ILE A 51 7.62 -5.37 4.02
C ILE A 51 8.06 -4.31 3.00
N ALA A 52 8.29 -4.70 1.75
CA ALA A 52 8.67 -3.78 0.68
C ALA A 52 7.58 -2.71 0.43
N ARG A 53 6.32 -3.14 0.30
CA ARG A 53 5.17 -2.24 0.14
C ARG A 53 5.01 -1.31 1.34
N TYR A 54 5.17 -1.82 2.57
CA TYR A 54 5.11 -1.00 3.78
C TYR A 54 6.17 0.11 3.78
N LYS A 55 7.42 -0.22 3.41
CA LYS A 55 8.50 0.75 3.32
C LYS A 55 8.20 1.85 2.29
N ALA A 56 7.80 1.46 1.08
CA ALA A 56 7.45 2.41 0.02
C ALA A 56 6.27 3.32 0.40
N ASN A 57 5.25 2.75 1.07
CA ASN A 57 4.11 3.52 1.55
C ASN A 57 4.51 4.49 2.67
N MET A 58 5.42 4.10 3.56
CA MET A 58 5.93 4.96 4.62
C MET A 58 6.72 6.15 4.07
N GLU A 59 7.56 5.92 3.06
CA GLU A 59 8.30 7.00 2.37
C GLU A 59 7.34 7.96 1.66
N SER A 60 6.36 7.41 0.93
CA SER A 60 5.32 8.20 0.26
C SER A 60 4.47 8.99 1.25
N ALA A 61 4.09 8.40 2.38
CA ALA A 61 3.30 9.05 3.42
C ALA A 61 4.04 10.24 4.03
N LYS A 62 5.36 10.11 4.30
CA LYS A 62 6.18 11.23 4.78
C LYS A 62 6.22 12.39 3.79
N ALA A 63 6.45 12.10 2.51
CA ALA A 63 6.48 13.12 1.47
C ALA A 63 5.11 13.82 1.29
N MET A 64 4.01 13.07 1.39
CA MET A 64 2.66 13.63 1.34
C MET A 64 2.34 14.48 2.57
N ASP A 65 2.74 14.05 3.77
CA ASP A 65 2.52 14.79 5.00
C ASP A 65 3.28 16.13 5.01
N GLU A 66 4.53 16.14 4.56
CA GLU A 66 5.32 17.37 4.41
C GLU A 66 4.63 18.36 3.46
N LYS A 67 4.26 17.91 2.26
CA LYS A 67 3.53 18.72 1.29
C LYS A 67 2.19 19.23 1.83
N ARG A 68 1.49 18.39 2.63
CA ARG A 68 0.22 18.78 3.27
C ARG A 68 0.44 19.87 4.31
N ARG A 69 1.49 19.78 5.12
CA ARG A 69 1.85 20.81 6.11
C ARG A 69 2.20 22.14 5.44
N GLN A 70 3.02 22.10 4.38
CA GLN A 70 3.37 23.29 3.60
C GLN A 70 2.13 23.99 3.04
N ARG A 71 1.26 23.26 2.34
CA ARG A 71 0.00 23.82 1.80
C ARG A 71 -0.91 24.37 2.89
N THR A 72 -0.96 23.72 4.05
CA THR A 72 -1.80 24.19 5.17
C THR A 72 -1.24 25.48 5.75
N ALA A 73 0.09 25.57 5.94
CA ALA A 73 0.74 26.77 6.44
C ALA A 73 0.62 27.94 5.45
N GLU A 74 0.79 27.69 4.15
CA GLU A 74 0.58 28.70 3.10
C GLU A 74 -0.85 29.22 3.10
N ARG A 75 -1.85 28.32 3.16
CA ARG A 75 -3.26 28.72 3.26
C ARG A 75 -3.50 29.58 4.49
N GLN A 76 -2.99 29.18 5.64
CA GLN A 76 -3.12 29.95 6.89
C GLN A 76 -2.45 31.33 6.80
N ALA A 77 -1.30 31.43 6.14
CA ALA A 77 -0.62 32.71 5.92
C ALA A 77 -1.42 33.63 4.99
N LEU A 78 -1.99 33.10 3.90
CA LEU A 78 -2.86 33.84 2.99
C LEU A 78 -4.15 34.31 3.70
N GLU A 79 -4.79 33.43 4.48
CA GLU A 79 -5.95 33.75 5.31
C GLU A 79 -5.63 34.84 6.33
N ALA A 80 -4.48 34.77 7.00
CA ALA A 80 -4.04 35.79 7.95
C ALA A 80 -3.73 37.14 7.28
N ALA A 81 -3.10 37.12 6.10
CA ALA A 81 -2.83 38.34 5.33
C ALA A 81 -4.12 39.00 4.83
N ALA A 82 -5.10 38.20 4.39
CA ALA A 82 -6.42 38.69 3.98
C ALA A 82 -7.21 39.25 5.17
N ALA A 83 -7.15 38.60 6.33
CA ALA A 83 -7.79 39.10 7.56
C ALA A 83 -7.13 40.38 8.11
N GLY A 84 -5.90 40.69 7.69
CA GLY A 84 -5.18 41.92 8.02
C GLY A 84 -5.47 43.12 7.10
N LEU A 85 -6.22 42.95 6.00
CA LEU A 85 -6.69 44.08 5.19
C LEU A 85 -7.97 44.65 5.82
N PRO A 86 -7.97 45.91 6.31
CA PRO A 86 -9.18 46.52 6.83
C PRO A 86 -10.20 46.70 5.70
N ASP A 87 -11.42 46.24 5.99
CA ASP A 87 -12.65 46.51 5.26
C ASP A 87 -12.81 48.02 5.03
N GLN A 88 -12.44 48.51 3.85
CA GLN A 88 -12.71 49.87 3.40
C GLN A 88 -13.64 49.79 2.19
N LEU A 89 -14.93 49.61 2.47
CA LEU A 89 -15.97 50.03 1.55
C LEU A 89 -16.72 51.21 2.18
N PRO A 90 -16.68 52.42 1.59
CA PRO A 90 -17.44 53.55 2.10
C PRO A 90 -18.93 53.27 1.87
N GLN A 91 -19.68 53.13 2.97
CA GLN A 91 -21.14 53.21 2.92
C GLN A 91 -21.53 54.69 2.98
N GLN A 92 -22.31 55.07 1.97
CA GLN A 92 -22.81 56.39 1.58
C GLN A 92 -23.36 57.25 2.72
#